data_AF-A0A2D0HD14-F1
#
_entry.id   AF-A0A2D0HD14-F1
#
_cell.length_a   1.000
_cell.length_b   1.000
_cell.length_c   1.000
_cell.angle_alpha   90.00
_cell.angle_beta   90.00
_cell.angle_gamma   90.00
#
_symmetry.space_group_name_H-M   'P 1'
#
loop_
_entity.id
_entity.type
_entity.pdbx_description
1 polymer ?
#
loop_
_entity_poly.entity_id
_entity_poly.type
_entity_poly.pdbx_seq_one_letter_code
_entity_poly.pdbx_strand_id
1 'polypeptide(L)'
;MPAKDVYHDAVKNTLIKDGWIITADPYPIKYEEVKLFADLAGEKTIAASREGKQIVIEIKIFLSRSPMRDFETALGQYLIYKAFLSLENPERELYLAIGEIIYEDFF
;
A
#
# COMPACT_ATOMS: atom_id res chain seq x y z
N MET A 1 7.51 -14.75 -4.92
CA MET A 1 6.52 -13.74 -4.51
C MET A 1 6.79 -13.41 -3.05
N PRO A 2 6.64 -12.15 -2.59
CA PRO A 2 6.76 -11.81 -1.18
C PRO A 2 5.77 -12.64 -0.35
N ALA A 3 6.12 -12.93 0.90
CA ALA A 3 5.16 -13.53 1.83
C ALA A 3 4.09 -12.49 2.17
N LYS A 4 2.82 -12.89 2.11
CA LYS A 4 1.69 -12.02 2.42
C LYS A 4 1.52 -11.91 3.93
N ASP A 5 1.19 -10.71 4.40
CA ASP A 5 0.77 -10.51 5.78
C ASP A 5 -0.58 -11.20 6.06
N VAL A 6 -0.80 -11.57 7.32
CA VAL A 6 -2.04 -12.23 7.76
C VAL A 6 -3.30 -11.39 7.51
N TYR A 7 -3.15 -10.07 7.38
CA TYR A 7 -4.25 -9.14 7.06
C TYR A 7 -4.38 -8.84 5.57
N HIS A 8 -3.56 -9.42 4.69
CA HIS A 8 -3.57 -9.16 3.25
C HIS A 8 -4.96 -9.33 2.63
N ASP A 9 -5.55 -10.51 2.82
CA ASP A 9 -6.85 -10.83 2.25
C ASP A 9 -7.98 -10.00 2.91
N ALA A 10 -7.84 -9.64 4.18
CA ALA A 10 -8.79 -8.77 4.87
C ALA A 10 -8.80 -7.37 4.25
N VAL A 11 -7.62 -6.76 4.05
CA VAL A 11 -7.47 -5.44 3.41
C VAL A 11 -8.00 -5.50 1.98
N LYS A 12 -7.59 -6.50 1.19
CA LYS A 12 -8.05 -6.70 -0.18
C LYS A 12 -9.57 -6.79 -0.28
N ASN A 13 -10.19 -7.62 0.56
CA ASN A 13 -11.64 -7.79 0.57
C ASN A 13 -12.38 -6.52 0.98
N THR A 14 -11.84 -5.75 1.93
CA THR A 14 -12.43 -4.46 2.33
C THR A 14 -12.40 -3.45 1.19
N LEU A 15 -11.29 -3.34 0.45
CA LEU A 15 -11.20 -2.49 -0.74
C LEU A 15 -12.24 -2.88 -1.81
N ILE A 16 -12.37 -4.18 -2.09
CA ILE A 16 -13.35 -4.69 -3.05
C ILE A 16 -14.79 -4.35 -2.61
N LYS A 17 -15.10 -4.51 -1.32
CA LYS A 17 -16.42 -4.16 -0.75
C LYS A 17 -16.70 -2.65 -0.82
N ASP A 18 -15.66 -1.83 -0.71
CA ASP A 18 -15.75 -0.38 -0.91
C ASP A 18 -15.79 0.02 -2.40
N GLY A 19 -15.77 -0.95 -3.34
CA GLY A 19 -15.92 -0.70 -4.77
C GLY A 19 -14.61 -0.36 -5.48
N TRP A 20 -13.46 -0.66 -4.88
CA TRP A 20 -12.17 -0.65 -5.58
C TRP A 20 -12.00 -1.90 -6.44
N ILE A 21 -11.41 -1.73 -7.61
CA ILE A 21 -10.96 -2.82 -8.48
C ILE A 21 -9.48 -3.06 -8.18
N ILE A 22 -9.11 -4.27 -7.75
CA ILE A 22 -7.71 -4.63 -7.53
C ILE A 22 -7.04 -4.89 -8.88
N THR A 23 -6.05 -4.09 -9.23
CA THR A 23 -5.34 -4.14 -10.52
C THR A 23 -4.03 -4.94 -10.45
N ALA A 24 -3.46 -5.10 -9.25
CA ALA A 24 -2.31 -5.98 -9.02
C ALA A 24 -2.24 -6.48 -7.56
N ASP A 25 -1.72 -7.71 -7.38
CA ASP A 25 -1.52 -8.40 -6.09
C ASP A 25 -0.44 -9.50 -6.29
N PRO A 26 0.85 -9.22 -6.04
CA PRO A 26 1.44 -7.95 -5.63
C PRO A 26 1.64 -6.96 -6.79
N TYR A 27 1.78 -5.67 -6.48
CA TYR A 27 2.09 -4.62 -7.44
C TYR A 27 3.60 -4.40 -7.58
N PRO A 28 4.20 -4.60 -8.77
CA PRO A 28 5.62 -4.37 -8.97
C PRO A 28 5.94 -2.87 -9.08
N ILE A 29 6.86 -2.38 -8.25
CA ILE A 29 7.47 -1.05 -8.37
C ILE A 29 8.87 -1.25 -8.97
N LYS A 30 9.14 -0.64 -10.12
CA LYS A 30 10.42 -0.76 -10.83
C LYS A 30 11.05 0.61 -10.98
N TYR A 31 12.35 0.70 -10.73
CA TYR A 31 13.15 1.87 -11.07
C TYR A 31 14.56 1.39 -11.41
N GLU A 32 15.00 1.68 -12.65
CA GLU A 32 16.24 1.14 -13.23
C GLU A 32 16.34 -0.40 -13.05
N GLU A 33 17.40 -0.90 -12.42
CA GLU A 33 17.62 -2.32 -12.15
C GLU A 33 16.94 -2.81 -10.85
N VAL A 34 16.35 -1.90 -10.06
CA VAL A 34 15.71 -2.21 -8.78
C VAL A 34 14.25 -2.59 -9.00
N LYS A 35 13.84 -3.72 -8.43
CA LYS A 35 12.46 -4.21 -8.44
C LYS A 35 11.96 -4.49 -7.03
N LEU A 36 10.96 -3.72 -6.63
CA LEU A 36 10.25 -3.82 -5.35
C LEU A 36 8.80 -4.26 -5.60
N PHE A 37 8.09 -4.61 -4.53
CA PHE A 37 6.72 -5.08 -4.60
C PHE A 37 5.93 -4.49 -3.45
N ALA A 38 4.91 -3.69 -3.77
CA ALA A 38 3.87 -3.34 -2.82
C ALA A 38 2.82 -4.45 -2.80
N ASP A 39 2.10 -4.58 -1.69
CA ASP A 39 1.11 -5.65 -1.50
C ASP A 39 -0.03 -5.59 -2.52
N LEU A 40 -0.57 -4.40 -2.79
CA LEU A 40 -1.72 -4.24 -3.68
C LEU A 40 -1.61 -2.97 -4.54
N ALA A 41 -2.26 -3.01 -5.69
CA ALA A 41 -2.69 -1.80 -6.39
C ALA A 41 -4.18 -1.90 -6.71
N GLY A 42 -4.86 -0.76 -6.69
CA GLY A 42 -6.27 -0.69 -7.01
C GLY A 42 -6.69 0.61 -7.65
N GLU A 43 -7.86 0.60 -8.27
CA GLU A 43 -8.46 1.77 -8.88
C GLU A 43 -9.94 1.89 -8.52
N LYS A 44 -10.43 3.13 -8.45
CA LYS A 44 -11.84 3.43 -8.21
C LYS A 44 -12.27 4.61 -9.08
N THR A 45 -13.29 4.41 -9.90
CA THR A 45 -13.86 5.50 -10.71
C THR A 45 -14.67 6.43 -9.81
N ILE A 46 -14.39 7.73 -9.86
CA ILE A 46 -15.16 8.75 -9.14
C ILE A 46 -16.18 9.31 -10.13
N ALA A 47 -17.48 9.28 -9.80
CA ALA A 47 -18.58 9.64 -10.71
C ALA A 47 -18.48 11.06 -11.31
N ALA A 48 -17.66 11.94 -10.73
CA ALA A 48 -17.47 13.33 -11.15
C ALA A 48 -16.22 13.57 -12.03
N SER A 49 -15.24 12.64 -12.09
CA SER A 49 -14.03 12.78 -12.91
C SER A 49 -13.89 11.65 -13.91
N ARG A 50 -13.47 11.95 -15.14
CA ARG A 50 -13.13 10.93 -16.15
C ARG A 50 -11.87 10.13 -15.77
N GLU A 51 -11.05 10.67 -14.88
CA GLU A 51 -9.86 10.01 -14.34
C GLU A 51 -10.23 9.36 -13.00
N GLY A 52 -10.15 8.03 -12.94
CA GLY A 52 -10.33 7.26 -11.70
C GLY A 52 -9.14 7.44 -10.75
N LYS A 53 -9.38 7.28 -9.45
CA LYS A 53 -8.31 7.32 -8.45
C LYS A 53 -7.53 6.01 -8.50
N GLN A 54 -6.21 6.07 -8.64
CA GLN A 54 -5.32 4.91 -8.59
C GLN A 54 -4.51 4.94 -7.30
N ILE A 55 -4.44 3.80 -6.61
CA ILE A 55 -3.71 3.67 -5.36
C ILE A 55 -2.77 2.47 -5.39
N VAL A 56 -1.66 2.61 -4.68
CA VAL A 56 -0.76 1.52 -4.30
C VAL A 56 -0.84 1.40 -2.78
N ILE A 57 -0.90 0.18 -2.27
CA ILE A 57 -1.07 -0.08 -0.84
C ILE A 57 0.03 -1.01 -0.38
N GLU A 58 0.70 -0.59 0.69
CA GLU A 58 1.57 -1.42 1.51
C GLU A 58 0.86 -1.72 2.82
N ILE A 59 0.83 -2.98 3.24
CA ILE A 59 0.16 -3.44 4.46
C ILE A 59 1.21 -3.57 5.56
N LYS A 60 0.90 -3.06 6.75
CA LYS A 60 1.77 -3.19 7.93
C LYS A 60 0.97 -3.55 9.17
N ILE A 61 1.44 -4.61 9.83
CA ILE A 61 0.72 -5.26 10.93
C ILE A 61 1.22 -4.91 12.33
N PHE A 62 2.40 -4.27 12.44
CA PHE A 62 2.98 -3.79 13.71
C PHE A 62 2.95 -4.83 14.85
N LEU A 63 3.43 -6.05 14.56
CA LEU A 63 3.39 -7.18 15.51
C LEU A 63 4.58 -7.22 16.48
N SER A 64 5.61 -6.39 16.29
CA SER A 64 6.80 -6.50 17.14
C SER A 64 6.57 -5.92 18.53
N ARG A 65 7.51 -6.21 19.44
CA ARG A 65 7.50 -5.61 20.79
C ARG A 65 7.80 -4.11 20.78
N SER A 66 8.20 -3.54 19.65
CA SER A 66 8.53 -2.12 19.50
C SER A 66 7.83 -1.54 18.27
N PRO A 67 6.62 -0.96 18.45
CA PRO A 67 5.90 -0.29 17.37
C PRO A 67 6.73 0.81 16.68
N MET A 68 7.60 1.49 17.44
CA MET A 68 8.52 2.49 16.88
C MET A 68 9.51 1.90 15.89
N ARG A 69 10.04 0.70 16.15
CA ARG A 69 10.97 0.03 15.22
C ARG A 69 10.26 -0.44 13.95
N ASP A 70 9.03 -0.93 14.10
CA ASP A 70 8.18 -1.32 12.98
C ASP A 70 7.86 -0.08 12.11
N PHE A 71 7.60 1.06 12.75
CA PHE A 71 7.39 2.33 12.08
C PHE A 71 8.62 2.81 11.32
N GLU A 72 9.81 2.81 11.91
CA GLU A 72 11.06 3.18 11.22
C GLU A 72 11.24 2.37 9.93
N THR A 73 10.95 1.07 10.01
CA THR A 73 11.05 0.15 8.87
C THR A 73 9.99 0.46 7.81
N ALA A 74 8.74 0.62 8.23
CA ALA A 74 7.62 0.96 7.35
C ALA A 74 7.83 2.33 6.67
N LEU A 75 8.32 3.32 7.40
CA LEU A 75 8.60 4.66 6.90
C LEU A 75 9.72 4.62 5.85
N GLY A 76 10.81 3.90 6.11
CA GLY A 76 11.88 3.72 5.13
C GLY A 76 11.37 3.10 3.83
N GLN A 77 10.58 2.02 3.93
CA GLN A 77 9.99 1.37 2.76
C GLN A 77 9.01 2.31 2.02
N TYR A 78 8.13 3.00 2.75
CA TYR A 78 7.18 3.96 2.19
C TYR A 78 7.88 5.08 1.43
N LEU A 79 8.95 5.67 1.99
CA LEU A 79 9.70 6.74 1.34
C LEU A 79 10.38 6.26 0.04
N ILE A 80 10.95 5.05 0.03
CA ILE A 80 11.54 4.45 -1.18
C ILE A 80 10.46 4.24 -2.25
N TYR A 81 9.31 3.67 -1.87
CA TYR A 81 8.22 3.40 -2.80
C TYR A 81 7.66 4.70 -3.37
N LYS A 82 7.45 5.70 -2.52
CA LYS A 82 6.99 7.03 -2.92
C LYS A 82 7.95 7.70 -3.90
N ALA A 83 9.27 7.59 -3.65
CA ALA A 83 10.27 8.13 -4.56
C ALA A 83 10.18 7.47 -5.95
N PHE A 84 10.11 6.14 -6.02
CA PHE A 84 10.04 5.43 -7.31
C PHE A 84 8.71 5.66 -8.03
N LEU A 85 7.59 5.65 -7.30
CA LEU A 85 6.28 5.98 -7.87
C LEU A 85 6.24 7.41 -8.41
N SER A 86 6.87 8.38 -7.73
CA SER A 86 6.90 9.77 -8.22
C SER A 86 7.65 9.95 -9.54
N LEU A 87 8.57 9.03 -9.87
CA LEU A 87 9.35 9.07 -11.11
C LEU A 87 8.64 8.32 -12.25
N GLU A 88 8.06 7.15 -11.97
CA GLU A 88 7.53 6.25 -13.02
C GLU A 88 5.99 6.28 -13.14
N ASN A 89 5.28 6.51 -12.03
CA ASN A 89 3.82 6.44 -11.97
C ASN A 89 3.25 7.52 -11.01
N PRO A 90 3.47 8.82 -11.29
CA PRO A 90 3.13 9.92 -10.36
C PRO A 90 1.64 10.02 -10.04
N GLU A 91 0.77 9.49 -10.91
CA GLU A 91 -0.69 9.47 -10.73
C GLU A 91 -1.15 8.46 -9.65
N ARG A 92 -0.27 7.56 -9.19
CA ARG A 92 -0.59 6.53 -8.19
C ARG A 92 -0.27 7.05 -6.80
N GLU A 93 -1.30 7.22 -5.98
CA GLU A 93 -1.14 7.58 -4.57
C GLU A 93 -0.74 6.34 -3.74
N LEU A 94 0.34 6.46 -2.96
CA LEU A 94 0.79 5.39 -2.05
C LEU A 94 0.11 5.54 -0.69
N TYR A 95 -0.47 4.44 -0.18
CA TYR A 95 -1.07 4.35 1.14
C TYR A 95 -0.40 3.26 1.97
N LEU A 96 -0.32 3.49 3.29
CA LEU A 96 0.04 2.48 4.27
C LEU A 96 -1.24 1.99 4.95
N ALA A 97 -1.61 0.73 4.74
CA ALA A 97 -2.73 0.10 5.42
C ALA A 97 -2.26 -0.47 6.76
N ILE A 98 -2.85 0.03 7.85
CA ILE A 98 -2.56 -0.39 9.22
C ILE A 98 -3.86 -0.75 9.94
N GLY A 99 -3.75 -1.57 11.00
CA GLY A 99 -4.89 -1.90 11.84
C GLY A 99 -5.38 -0.69 12.65
N GLU A 100 -6.70 -0.60 12.87
CA GLU A 100 -7.33 0.48 13.64
C GLU A 100 -6.74 0.62 15.05
N ILE A 101 -6.51 -0.49 15.75
CA ILE A 101 -5.88 -0.49 17.08
C ILE A 101 -4.50 0.19 17.05
N ILE A 102 -3.69 -0.09 16.03
CA ILE A 102 -2.36 0.52 15.88
C ILE A 102 -2.47 2.00 15.54
N TYR A 103 -3.47 2.38 14.74
CA TYR A 103 -3.72 3.78 14.43
C TYR A 103 -4.06 4.57 15.69
N GLU A 104 -5.02 4.10 16.50
CA GLU A 104 -5.47 4.79 17.70
C GLU A 104 -4.43 4.78 18.85
N ASP A 105 -3.67 3.70 19.00
CA ASP A 105 -2.74 3.54 20.14
C ASP A 105 -1.34 4.13 19.89
N PHE A 106 -0.91 4.26 18.62
CA PHE A 106 0.46 4.66 18.26
C PHE A 106 0.58 5.88 17.35
N PHE A 107 -0.42 6.20 16.51
CA PHE A 107 -0.38 7.33 15.56
C PHE A 107 -1.21 8.53 16.04
#